data_AF-M0ELG0-F1
#
_entry.id   AF-M0ELG0-F1
#
_cell.length_a   1.000
_cell.length_b   1.000
_cell.length_c   1.000
_cell.angle_alpha   90.00
_cell.angle_beta   90.00
_cell.angle_gamma   90.00
#
_symmetry.space_group_name_H-M   'P 1'
#
loop_
_entity.id
_entity.type
_entity.pdbx_description
1 polymer ?
#
loop_
_entity_poly.entity_id
_entity_poly.type
_entity_poly.pdbx_seq_one_letter_code
_entity_poly.pdbx_strand_id
1 'polypeptide(L)'
;MAADDEPSHVETGVDDEPFDGDRPAADAATLAGLSIPDDARDDEAAAIAAAVAAHLRDGELAAAAAASDADEGRDEDRWAFAGRIDRLHSRRVRVPADAPADPWTAAGRSDRF
;
A
#
# COMPACT_ATOMS: atom_id res chain seq x y z
N MET A 1 -62.52 -26.17 10.33
CA MET A 1 -61.55 -26.25 9.24
C MET A 1 -60.94 -24.86 9.10
N ALA A 2 -59.86 -24.59 9.82
CA ALA A 2 -59.05 -23.38 9.64
C ALA A 2 -57.74 -23.88 9.02
N ALA A 3 -57.46 -23.46 7.79
CA ALA A 3 -56.20 -23.75 7.15
C ALA A 3 -55.19 -22.71 7.64
N ASP A 4 -54.14 -23.23 8.27
CA ASP A 4 -52.85 -22.58 8.48
C ASP A 4 -52.35 -22.03 7.13
N ASP A 5 -52.17 -20.72 7.04
CA ASP A 5 -51.49 -20.07 5.91
C ASP A 5 -50.19 -19.52 6.49
N GLU A 6 -49.14 -20.34 6.45
CA GLU A 6 -47.78 -19.92 6.81
C GLU A 6 -47.23 -18.99 5.71
N PRO A 7 -46.62 -17.83 6.05
CA PRO A 7 -45.98 -17.00 5.05
C PRO A 7 -44.72 -17.70 4.54
N SER A 8 -44.71 -17.99 3.24
CA SER A 8 -43.56 -18.49 2.50
C SER A 8 -42.35 -17.57 2.67
N HIS A 9 -41.30 -18.11 3.28
CA HIS A 9 -39.97 -17.52 3.31
C HIS A 9 -39.46 -17.43 1.86
N VAL A 10 -39.48 -16.23 1.29
CA VAL A 10 -38.76 -15.93 0.05
C VAL A 10 -37.28 -15.83 0.43
N GLU A 11 -36.53 -16.92 0.17
CA GLU A 11 -35.07 -16.84 0.10
C GLU A 11 -34.73 -15.87 -1.04
N THR A 12 -34.37 -14.64 -0.66
CA THR A 12 -33.66 -13.73 -1.56
C THR A 12 -32.29 -14.35 -1.80
N GLY A 13 -32.17 -15.14 -2.87
CA GLY A 13 -30.89 -15.49 -3.45
C GLY A 13 -30.19 -14.20 -3.81
N VAL A 14 -29.24 -13.77 -2.97
CA VAL A 14 -28.22 -12.84 -3.38
C VAL A 14 -27.36 -13.63 -4.35
N ASP A 15 -27.60 -13.44 -5.64
CA ASP A 15 -26.68 -13.87 -6.68
C ASP A 15 -25.31 -13.25 -6.34
N ASP A 16 -24.40 -14.07 -5.83
CA ASP A 16 -22.98 -13.76 -5.63
C ASP A 16 -22.33 -13.72 -7.02
N GLU A 17 -22.69 -12.71 -7.80
CA GLU A 17 -22.02 -12.42 -9.07
C GLU A 17 -20.58 -12.02 -8.74
N PRO A 18 -19.57 -12.80 -9.16
CA PRO A 18 -18.18 -12.46 -8.89
C PRO A 18 -17.89 -11.12 -9.56
N PHE A 19 -17.53 -10.13 -8.75
CA PHE A 19 -17.08 -8.83 -9.22
C PHE A 19 -15.76 -9.02 -10.00
N ASP A 20 -15.86 -9.32 -11.29
CA ASP A 20 -14.73 -9.46 -12.21
C ASP A 20 -14.29 -8.07 -12.69
N GLY A 21 -13.90 -7.25 -11.71
CA GLY A 21 -13.23 -5.98 -11.92
C GLY A 21 -11.80 -6.16 -11.49
N ASP A 22 -10.85 -5.80 -12.36
CA ASP A 22 -9.41 -5.69 -12.14
C ASP A 22 -9.10 -4.85 -10.89
N ARG A 23 -9.36 -5.39 -9.69
CA ARG A 23 -8.93 -4.78 -8.44
C ARG A 23 -7.42 -4.90 -8.46
N PRO A 24 -6.68 -3.78 -8.36
CA PRO A 24 -5.24 -3.85 -8.40
C PRO A 24 -4.78 -4.80 -7.29
N ALA A 25 -3.88 -5.72 -7.62
CA ALA A 25 -3.42 -6.77 -6.70
C ALA A 25 -2.94 -6.23 -5.33
N ALA A 26 -2.56 -4.94 -5.28
CA ALA A 26 -2.22 -4.22 -4.06
C ALA A 26 -3.41 -4.05 -3.08
N ASP A 27 -4.61 -3.81 -3.58
CA ASP A 27 -5.81 -3.67 -2.74
C ASP A 27 -6.18 -5.01 -2.12
N ALA A 28 -6.08 -6.10 -2.90
CA ALA A 28 -6.31 -7.46 -2.42
C ALA A 28 -5.29 -7.88 -1.34
N ALA A 29 -4.01 -7.52 -1.50
CA ALA A 29 -2.98 -7.79 -0.50
C ALA A 29 -3.20 -7.00 0.80
N THR A 30 -3.70 -5.76 0.71
CA THR A 30 -4.02 -4.92 1.86
C THR A 30 -5.19 -5.50 2.65
N LEU A 31 -6.24 -5.94 1.96
CA LEU A 31 -7.38 -6.62 2.58
C LEU A 31 -6.98 -7.95 3.22
N ALA A 32 -6.07 -8.71 2.62
CA ALA A 32 -5.58 -9.98 3.18
C ALA A 32 -4.82 -9.81 4.52
N GLY A 33 -4.29 -8.62 4.81
CA GLY A 33 -3.65 -8.29 6.09
C GLY A 33 -4.59 -7.72 7.14
N LEU A 34 -5.84 -7.41 6.79
CA LEU A 34 -6.83 -6.79 7.67
C LEU A 34 -7.73 -7.85 8.31
N SER A 35 -7.69 -7.95 9.64
CA SER A 35 -8.58 -8.82 10.40
C SER A 35 -9.75 -8.01 10.95
N ILE A 36 -10.97 -8.35 10.57
CA ILE A 36 -12.21 -7.77 11.11
C ILE A 36 -12.91 -8.85 11.96
N PRO A 37 -13.29 -8.55 13.23
CA PRO A 37 -14.10 -9.47 14.02
C PRO A 37 -15.48 -9.68 13.41
N ASP A 38 -15.94 -10.94 13.36
CA ASP A 38 -17.26 -11.29 12.82
C ASP A 38 -18.43 -10.75 13.68
N ASP A 39 -18.18 -10.43 14.95
CA ASP A 39 -19.16 -9.97 15.93
C ASP A 39 -19.03 -8.47 16.29
N ALA A 40 -18.30 -7.70 15.47
CA ALA A 40 -18.13 -6.26 15.68
C ALA A 40 -19.49 -5.56 15.73
N ARG A 41 -19.77 -4.87 16.84
CA ARG A 41 -20.98 -4.07 17.00
C ARG A 41 -20.88 -2.78 16.19
N ASP A 42 -22.01 -2.11 15.94
CA ASP A 42 -22.05 -0.89 15.11
C ASP A 42 -21.03 0.19 15.54
N ASP A 43 -20.87 0.43 16.84
CA ASP A 43 -19.89 1.39 17.37
C ASP A 43 -18.44 0.96 17.06
N GLU A 44 -18.16 -0.34 17.13
CA GLU A 44 -16.84 -0.91 16.87
C GLU A 44 -16.54 -0.91 15.37
N ALA A 45 -17.53 -1.27 14.54
CA ALA A 45 -17.45 -1.17 13.09
C ALA A 45 -17.21 0.28 12.64
N ALA A 46 -17.89 1.26 13.27
CA ALA A 46 -17.67 2.68 13.02
C ALA A 46 -16.25 3.12 13.41
N ALA A 47 -15.73 2.64 14.54
CA ALA A 47 -14.37 2.94 14.98
C ALA A 47 -13.32 2.37 14.02
N ILE A 48 -13.52 1.14 13.52
CA ILE A 48 -12.65 0.51 12.52
C ILE A 48 -12.68 1.31 11.21
N ALA A 49 -13.87 1.67 10.71
CA ALA A 49 -14.01 2.47 9.51
C ALA A 49 -13.32 3.84 9.63
N ALA A 50 -13.45 4.49 10.79
CA ALA A 50 -12.77 5.76 11.07
C ALA A 50 -11.24 5.61 11.08
N ALA A 51 -10.71 4.53 11.67
CA ALA A 51 -9.28 4.26 11.69
C ALA A 51 -8.72 4.02 10.27
N VAL A 52 -9.42 3.24 9.45
CA VAL A 52 -9.04 3.01 8.05
C VAL A 52 -9.08 4.31 7.24
N ALA A 53 -10.13 5.11 7.39
CA ALA A 53 -10.24 6.40 6.70
C ALA A 53 -9.13 7.37 7.09
N ALA A 54 -8.77 7.44 8.37
CA ALA A 54 -7.65 8.24 8.85
C ALA A 54 -6.31 7.77 8.24
N HIS A 55 -6.07 6.46 8.20
CA HIS A 55 -4.85 5.91 7.62
C HIS A 55 -4.71 6.23 6.13
N LEU A 56 -5.79 6.08 5.35
CA LEU A 56 -5.79 6.44 3.93
C LEU A 56 -5.50 7.93 3.74
N ARG A 57 -6.11 8.79 4.56
CA ARG A 57 -5.88 10.23 4.52
C ARG A 57 -4.42 10.59 4.83
N ASP A 58 -3.83 9.97 5.84
CA ASP A 58 -2.42 10.18 6.19
C ASP A 58 -1.50 9.72 5.05
N GLY A 59 -1.83 8.60 4.39
CA GLY A 59 -1.11 8.12 3.21
C GLY A 59 -1.17 9.09 2.03
N GLU A 60 -2.35 9.67 1.75
CA GLU A 60 -2.51 10.70 0.71
C GLU A 60 -1.66 11.95 1.01
N LEU A 61 -1.64 12.41 2.26
CA LEU A 61 -0.85 13.57 2.67
C LEU A 61 0.66 13.30 2.54
N ALA A 62 1.11 12.10 2.94
CA ALA A 62 2.49 11.69 2.79
C ALA A 62 2.91 11.58 1.31
N ALA A 63 2.04 11.03 0.44
CA ALA A 63 2.29 10.96 -0.99
C ALA A 63 2.35 12.35 -1.64
N ALA A 64 1.47 13.27 -1.23
CA ALA A 64 1.49 14.66 -1.70
C ALA A 64 2.76 15.40 -1.27
N ALA A 65 3.24 15.18 -0.05
CA ALA A 65 4.51 15.72 0.43
C ALA A 65 5.70 15.16 -0.39
N ALA A 66 5.77 13.84 -0.58
CA ALA A 66 6.83 13.21 -1.37
C ALA A 66 6.84 13.68 -2.84
N ALA A 67 5.67 13.93 -3.43
CA ALA A 67 5.57 14.49 -4.78
C ALA A 67 6.06 15.94 -4.87
N SER A 68 5.99 16.69 -3.77
CA SER A 68 6.51 18.07 -3.69
C SER A 68 8.05 18.05 -3.54
N ASP A 69 8.58 17.17 -2.68
CA ASP A 69 10.02 17.03 -2.43
C ASP A 69 10.80 16.49 -3.66
N ALA A 70 10.12 15.79 -4.59
CA ALA A 70 10.76 15.22 -5.78
C ALA A 70 11.37 16.26 -6.75
N ASP A 71 10.96 17.54 -6.70
CA ASP A 71 11.57 18.60 -7.53
C ASP A 71 12.90 19.13 -6.94
N GLU A 72 13.13 18.93 -5.64
CA GLU A 72 14.33 19.35 -4.91
C GLU A 72 15.43 18.27 -4.86
N GLY A 73 15.08 17.01 -5.17
CA GLY A 73 15.89 15.83 -4.84
C GLY A 73 17.05 15.41 -5.75
N ARG A 74 17.53 16.28 -6.66
CA ARG A 74 18.67 15.94 -7.57
C ARG A 74 20.00 15.67 -6.83
N ASP A 75 20.14 16.11 -5.59
CA ASP A 75 21.35 15.94 -4.77
C ASP A 75 21.26 14.82 -3.73
N GLU A 76 20.10 14.19 -3.52
CA GLU A 76 19.87 13.21 -2.44
C GLU A 76 20.22 11.78 -2.87
N ASP A 77 20.06 11.49 -4.16
CA ASP A 77 20.34 10.17 -4.75
C ASP A 77 21.79 9.70 -4.54
N ARG A 78 22.75 10.63 -4.51
CA ARG A 78 24.18 10.31 -4.32
C ARG A 78 24.50 9.81 -2.91
N TRP A 79 23.80 10.30 -1.90
CA TRP A 79 24.01 9.90 -0.50
C TRP A 79 23.28 8.59 -0.19
N ALA A 80 22.09 8.41 -0.77
CA ALA A 80 21.35 7.15 -0.70
C ALA A 80 22.12 5.98 -1.35
N PHE A 81 22.77 6.21 -2.51
CA PHE A 81 23.60 5.21 -3.17
C PHE A 81 24.85 4.83 -2.34
N ALA A 82 25.56 5.82 -1.79
CA ALA A 82 26.71 5.57 -0.91
C ALA A 82 26.32 4.75 0.33
N GLY A 83 25.17 5.05 0.95
CA GLY A 83 24.64 4.28 2.08
C GLY A 83 24.16 2.87 1.71
N ARG A 84 23.83 2.61 0.44
CA ARG A 84 23.50 1.27 -0.05
C ARG A 84 24.76 0.42 -0.26
N ILE A 85 25.84 0.98 -0.81
CA ILE A 85 27.12 0.28 -0.95
C ILE A 85 27.71 -0.07 0.42
N ASP A 86 27.65 0.84 1.40
CA ASP A 86 28.12 0.56 2.77
C ASP A 86 27.39 -0.65 3.37
N ARG A 87 26.07 -0.74 3.20
CA ARG A 87 25.28 -1.87 3.73
C ARG A 87 25.51 -3.18 2.97
N LEU A 88 25.57 -3.14 1.64
CA LEU A 88 25.62 -4.36 0.82
C LEU A 88 27.04 -4.92 0.67
N HIS A 89 28.03 -4.05 0.65
CA HIS A 89 29.43 -4.42 0.41
C HIS A 89 30.33 -4.17 1.63
N SER A 90 29.78 -3.65 2.74
CA SER A 90 30.56 -3.32 3.96
C SER A 90 31.75 -2.38 3.68
N ARG A 91 31.62 -1.54 2.67
CA ARG A 91 32.66 -0.60 2.23
C ARG A 91 32.05 0.77 1.97
N ARG A 92 32.70 1.81 2.51
CA ARG A 92 32.33 3.20 2.23
C ARG A 92 33.09 3.70 1.00
N VAL A 93 32.35 4.27 0.04
CA VAL A 93 32.93 4.87 -1.16
C VAL A 93 32.40 6.29 -1.35
N ARG A 94 33.26 7.19 -1.81
CA ARG A 94 32.88 8.54 -2.23
C ARG A 94 32.40 8.50 -3.68
N VAL A 95 31.12 8.74 -3.89
CA VAL A 95 30.49 8.82 -5.22
C VAL A 95 30.84 10.17 -5.88
N PRO A 96 31.45 10.20 -7.08
CA PRO A 96 31.75 11.44 -7.81
C PRO A 96 30.47 12.19 -8.22
N ALA A 97 30.59 13.51 -8.39
CA ALA A 97 29.47 14.36 -8.80
C ALA A 97 28.91 14.04 -10.20
N ASP A 98 29.70 13.36 -11.04
CA ASP A 98 29.32 12.94 -12.40
C ASP A 98 28.75 11.51 -12.46
N ALA A 99 28.45 10.92 -11.29
CA ALA A 99 27.81 9.62 -11.24
C ALA A 99 26.36 9.71 -11.75
N PRO A 100 25.88 8.73 -12.55
CA PRO A 100 24.50 8.70 -13.01
C PRO A 100 23.52 8.74 -11.83
N ALA A 101 22.53 9.62 -11.89
CA ALA A 101 21.47 9.73 -10.89
C ALA A 101 20.55 8.49 -10.87
N ASP A 102 20.48 7.77 -11.99
CA ASP A 102 19.71 6.55 -12.08
C ASP A 102 20.32 5.42 -11.20
N PRO A 103 19.57 4.91 -10.20
CA PRO A 103 20.09 3.97 -9.22
C PRO A 103 20.45 2.60 -9.84
N TRP A 104 19.84 2.22 -10.96
CA TRP A 104 20.14 0.97 -11.66
C TRP A 104 21.41 1.04 -12.52
N THR A 105 21.63 2.16 -13.18
CA THR A 105 22.86 2.44 -13.90
C THR A 105 24.04 2.56 -12.93
N ALA A 106 23.85 3.18 -11.76
CA ALA A 106 24.86 3.25 -10.72
C ALA A 106 25.20 1.86 -10.14
N ALA A 107 24.18 1.05 -9.84
CA ALA A 107 24.37 -0.31 -9.31
C ALA A 107 25.17 -1.20 -10.27
N GLY A 108 24.88 -1.15 -11.58
CA GLY A 108 25.61 -1.92 -12.60
C GLY A 108 27.08 -1.51 -12.77
N ARG A 109 27.50 -0.36 -12.23
CA ARG A 109 28.89 0.15 -12.30
C ARG A 109 29.59 0.22 -10.95
N SER A 110 29.06 -0.45 -9.92
CA SER A 110 29.62 -0.44 -8.57
C SER A 110 31.10 -0.84 -8.50
N ASP A 111 31.60 -1.65 -9.45
CA ASP A 111 33.02 -2.03 -9.56
C ASP A 111 33.98 -0.84 -9.78
N ARG A 112 33.49 0.30 -10.26
CA ARG A 112 34.30 1.51 -10.51
C ARG A 112 34.45 2.41 -9.28
N PHE A 113 33.84 2.03 -8.15
CA PHE A 113 33.78 2.77 -6.89
C PHE A 113 34.32 1.89 -5.74
#